data_AF-D0MSK6-F1
#
_entry.id   AF-D0MSK6-F1
#
_cell.length_a   1.000
_cell.length_b   1.000
_cell.length_c   1.000
_cell.angle_alpha   90.00
_cell.angle_beta   90.00
_cell.angle_gamma   90.00
#
_symmetry.space_group_name_H-M   'P 1'
#
loop_
_entity.id
_entity.type
_entity.pdbx_description
1 polymer ?
#
loop_
_entity_poly.entity_id
_entity_poly.type
_entity_poly.pdbx_seq_one_letter_code
_entity_poly.pdbx_strand_id
1 'polypeptide(L)'
;MTGPPSPKRQRTDDNHPDDKVQKVLESVKEVEEELEKANVELAKETLVIETKYNAKKRPTYVKRNKLLADIPHFWKKVFVNHPLVGNYMTEEDEMIMDFLQDFDITFVGDDGSFKLEFTFQENEYFSPTTLWKQVTFSVDGEEVEVTASELTWKDKAEMTEESERFPFFQWFVSTDGDQDVAEIIKEEIWKSPVQFYEMDDEDESEGEVEEGEGEEEEEEEEVDSDDKE
;
A
#
# COMPACT_ATOMS: atom_id res chain seq x y z
N MET A 1 63.36 -47.24 -49.00
CA MET A 1 62.57 -47.41 -47.77
C MET A 1 61.99 -46.05 -47.40
N THR A 2 60.73 -45.81 -47.76
CA THR A 2 60.00 -44.57 -47.47
C THR A 2 59.14 -44.80 -46.23
N GLY A 3 59.41 -44.08 -45.14
CA GLY A 3 58.62 -44.17 -43.90
C GLY A 3 57.18 -43.65 -44.09
N PRO A 4 56.21 -44.07 -43.25
CA PRO A 4 54.82 -43.69 -43.41
C PRO A 4 54.61 -42.20 -43.13
N PRO A 5 53.60 -41.56 -43.76
CA PRO A 5 53.32 -40.15 -43.57
C PRO A 5 52.77 -39.89 -42.15
N SER A 6 53.17 -38.77 -41.55
CA SER A 6 52.68 -38.34 -40.24
C SER A 6 51.16 -38.12 -40.26
N PRO A 7 50.44 -38.49 -39.19
CA PRO A 7 49.01 -38.28 -39.12
C PRO A 7 48.71 -36.79 -39.04
N LYS A 8 47.83 -36.32 -39.94
CA LYS A 8 47.24 -34.97 -39.87
C LYS A 8 46.58 -34.82 -38.50
N ARG A 9 47.03 -33.85 -37.71
CA ARG A 9 46.30 -33.38 -36.52
C ARG A 9 44.93 -32.89 -37.01
N GLN A 10 43.90 -33.68 -36.73
CA GLN A 10 42.52 -33.25 -36.81
C GLN A 10 42.38 -32.13 -35.79
N ARG A 11 41.97 -30.94 -36.24
CA ARG A 11 41.45 -29.89 -35.34
C ARG A 11 40.25 -30.52 -34.64
N THR A 12 40.43 -30.92 -33.39
CA THR A 12 39.29 -31.19 -32.51
C THR A 12 38.59 -29.86 -32.37
N ASP A 13 37.35 -29.85 -32.85
CA ASP A 13 36.36 -28.80 -32.64
C ASP A 13 36.36 -28.48 -31.14
N ASP A 14 36.83 -27.29 -30.77
CA ASP A 14 36.77 -26.74 -29.41
C ASP A 14 35.31 -26.40 -29.10
N ASN A 15 34.42 -27.40 -29.13
CA ASN A 15 33.04 -27.25 -28.76
C ASN A 15 32.94 -27.61 -27.27
N HIS A 16 33.48 -26.73 -26.43
CA HIS A 16 33.35 -26.87 -24.98
C HIS A 16 31.86 -26.77 -24.65
N PRO A 17 31.26 -27.68 -23.86
CA PRO A 17 29.85 -27.59 -23.47
C PRO A 17 29.44 -26.20 -22.94
N ASP A 18 30.40 -25.45 -22.40
CA ASP A 18 30.23 -24.09 -21.90
C ASP A 18 29.90 -23.07 -23.00
N ASP A 19 30.44 -23.21 -24.22
CA ASP A 19 30.15 -22.30 -25.34
C ASP A 19 28.71 -22.45 -25.84
N LYS A 20 28.20 -23.69 -25.84
CA LYS A 20 26.80 -23.97 -26.20
C LYS A 20 25.85 -23.43 -25.14
N VAL A 21 26.20 -23.58 -23.86
CA VAL A 21 25.42 -23.03 -22.75
C VAL A 21 25.40 -21.51 -22.81
N GLN A 22 26.55 -20.87 -23.03
CA GLN A 22 26.65 -19.41 -23.15
C GLN A 22 25.78 -18.89 -24.29
N LYS A 23 25.83 -19.52 -25.47
CA LYS A 23 24.99 -19.14 -26.60
C LYS A 23 23.50 -19.26 -26.31
N VAL A 24 23.08 -20.31 -25.59
CA VAL A 24 21.68 -20.45 -25.18
C VAL A 24 21.28 -19.35 -24.19
N LEU A 25 22.13 -19.02 -23.22
CA LEU A 25 21.87 -17.93 -22.28
C LEU A 25 21.77 -16.57 -22.97
N GLU A 26 22.58 -16.32 -24.01
CA GLU A 26 22.46 -15.11 -24.84
C GLU A 26 21.10 -15.07 -25.55
N SER A 27 20.64 -16.17 -26.14
CA SER A 27 19.29 -16.23 -26.74
C SER A 27 18.17 -16.10 -25.71
N VAL A 28 18.34 -16.61 -24.49
CA VAL A 28 17.35 -16.43 -23.41
C VAL A 28 17.25 -14.96 -23.01
N LYS A 29 18.38 -14.24 -22.89
CA LYS A 29 18.38 -12.80 -22.60
C LYS A 29 17.61 -11.99 -23.64
N GLU A 30 17.76 -12.32 -24.92
CA GLU A 30 16.99 -11.67 -26.00
C GLU A 30 15.48 -11.87 -25.82
N VAL A 31 15.04 -13.07 -25.41
CA VAL A 31 13.63 -13.36 -25.11
C VAL A 31 13.16 -12.64 -23.85
N GLU A 32 13.98 -12.58 -22.79
CA GLU A 32 13.67 -11.83 -21.57
C GLU A 32 13.52 -10.32 -21.85
N GLU A 33 14.34 -9.75 -22.75
CA GLU A 33 14.20 -8.36 -23.21
C GLU A 33 12.89 -8.13 -23.98
N GLU A 34 12.39 -9.12 -24.73
CA GLU A 34 11.07 -9.03 -25.40
C GLU A 34 9.91 -9.11 -24.39
N LEU A 35 10.02 -9.98 -23.39
CA LEU A 35 9.05 -10.06 -22.30
C LEU A 35 8.99 -8.75 -21.52
N GLU A 36 10.13 -8.13 -21.23
CA GLU A 36 10.17 -6.87 -20.51
C GLU A 36 9.51 -5.73 -21.29
N LYS A 37 9.69 -5.68 -22.62
CA LYS A 37 8.96 -4.70 -23.46
C LYS A 37 7.45 -4.87 -23.35
N ALA A 38 6.95 -6.11 -23.37
CA ALA A 38 5.53 -6.39 -23.22
C ALA A 38 5.02 -6.01 -21.82
N ASN A 39 5.81 -6.23 -20.77
CA ASN A 39 5.48 -5.81 -19.40
C ASN A 39 5.38 -4.28 -19.29
N VAL A 40 6.32 -3.55 -19.91
CA VAL A 40 6.31 -2.08 -19.95
C VAL A 40 5.07 -1.56 -20.69
N GLU A 41 4.65 -2.19 -21.79
CA GLU A 41 3.42 -1.84 -22.50
C GLU A 41 2.18 -2.09 -21.64
N LEU A 42 2.10 -3.26 -20.98
CA LEU A 42 1.01 -3.60 -20.06
C LEU A 42 0.90 -2.60 -18.89
N ALA A 43 2.03 -2.22 -18.29
CA ALA A 43 2.07 -1.24 -17.20
C ALA A 43 1.51 0.11 -17.66
N LYS A 44 1.90 0.58 -18.86
CA LYS A 44 1.38 1.83 -19.43
C LYS A 44 -0.12 1.78 -19.69
N GLU A 45 -0.64 0.69 -20.26
CA GLU A 45 -2.07 0.54 -20.51
C GLU A 45 -2.87 0.48 -19.20
N THR A 46 -2.35 -0.23 -18.21
CA THR A 46 -2.95 -0.33 -16.87
C THR A 46 -3.05 1.06 -16.24
N LEU A 47 -1.96 1.83 -16.26
CA LEU A 47 -1.91 3.18 -15.71
C LEU A 47 -2.92 4.14 -16.38
N VAL A 48 -3.08 4.06 -17.71
CA VAL A 48 -4.09 4.84 -18.44
C VAL A 48 -5.51 4.48 -17.99
N ILE A 49 -5.79 3.18 -17.80
CA ILE A 49 -7.08 2.69 -17.32
C ILE A 49 -7.32 3.17 -15.88
N GLU A 50 -6.34 3.02 -15.00
CA GLU A 50 -6.42 3.45 -13.61
C GLU A 50 -6.68 4.94 -13.49
N THR A 51 -5.93 5.78 -14.22
CA THR A 51 -6.11 7.24 -14.27
C THR A 51 -7.55 7.60 -14.67
N LYS A 52 -8.08 6.96 -15.72
CA LYS A 52 -9.47 7.15 -16.16
C LYS A 52 -10.47 6.80 -15.06
N TYR A 53 -10.27 5.69 -14.36
CA TYR A 53 -11.20 5.26 -13.30
C TYR A 53 -11.02 6.05 -12.00
N ASN A 54 -9.83 6.56 -11.70
CA ASN A 54 -9.56 7.46 -10.58
C ASN A 54 -10.34 8.76 -10.75
N ALA A 55 -10.30 9.37 -11.94
CA ALA A 55 -11.13 10.53 -12.27
C ALA A 55 -12.64 10.23 -12.13
N LYS A 56 -13.09 9.05 -12.60
CA LYS A 56 -14.48 8.61 -12.49
C LYS A 56 -14.94 8.36 -11.04
N LYS A 57 -14.06 7.84 -10.18
CA LYS A 57 -14.33 7.58 -8.76
C LYS A 57 -14.32 8.86 -7.91
N ARG A 58 -13.66 9.93 -8.36
CA ARG A 58 -13.49 11.17 -7.58
C ARG A 58 -14.81 11.76 -7.03
N PRO A 59 -15.90 11.89 -7.80
CA PRO A 59 -17.18 12.39 -7.26
C PRO A 59 -17.74 11.50 -6.14
N THR A 60 -17.51 10.19 -6.22
CA THR A 60 -17.92 9.22 -5.19
C THR A 60 -17.10 9.38 -3.92
N TYR A 61 -15.78 9.57 -4.02
CA TYR A 61 -14.92 9.86 -2.85
C TYR A 61 -15.31 11.18 -2.17
N VAL A 62 -15.57 12.24 -2.95
CA VAL A 62 -16.09 13.51 -2.41
C VAL A 62 -17.43 13.32 -1.69
N LYS A 63 -18.33 12.51 -2.25
CA LYS A 63 -19.60 12.17 -1.59
C LYS A 63 -19.37 11.39 -0.28
N ARG A 64 -18.45 10.43 -0.28
CA ARG A 64 -18.09 9.66 0.91
C ARG A 64 -17.53 10.56 2.00
N ASN A 65 -16.55 11.42 1.71
CA ASN A 65 -15.96 12.32 2.72
C ASN A 65 -17.01 13.24 3.35
N LYS A 66 -17.98 13.74 2.57
CA LYS A 66 -19.11 14.52 3.11
C LYS A 66 -19.96 13.75 4.12
N LEU A 67 -20.18 12.46 3.90
CA LEU A 67 -20.92 11.61 4.83
C LEU A 67 -20.09 11.29 6.08
N LEU A 68 -18.79 11.04 5.90
CA LEU A 68 -17.88 10.74 7.01
C LEU A 68 -17.65 11.94 7.94
N ALA A 69 -17.74 13.17 7.41
CA ALA A 69 -17.64 14.39 8.20
C ALA A 69 -18.75 14.54 9.27
N ASP A 70 -19.88 13.84 9.12
CA ASP A 70 -20.96 13.83 10.12
C ASP A 70 -20.66 12.90 11.31
N ILE A 71 -19.59 12.08 11.24
CA ILE A 71 -19.16 11.18 12.30
C ILE A 71 -17.95 11.81 13.02
N PRO A 72 -18.11 12.25 14.28
CA PRO A 72 -17.01 12.84 15.05
C PRO A 72 -15.82 11.89 15.15
N HIS A 73 -14.62 12.42 14.97
CA HIS A 73 -13.35 11.69 15.10
C HIS A 73 -13.23 10.44 14.21
N PHE A 74 -14.02 10.33 13.12
CA PHE A 74 -14.00 9.18 12.23
C PHE A 74 -12.60 8.82 11.76
N TRP A 75 -11.90 9.80 11.17
CA TRP A 75 -10.56 9.56 10.64
C TRP A 75 -9.56 9.25 11.74
N LYS A 76 -9.61 9.91 12.91
CA LYS A 76 -8.77 9.56 14.06
C LYS A 76 -8.90 8.07 14.39
N LYS A 77 -10.13 7.60 14.62
CA LYS A 77 -10.37 6.18 14.98
C LYS A 77 -9.85 5.24 13.89
N VAL A 78 -10.09 5.56 12.61
CA VAL A 78 -9.59 4.77 11.47
C VAL A 78 -8.07 4.65 11.45
N PHE A 79 -7.36 5.76 11.68
CA PHE A 79 -5.90 5.76 11.67
C PHE A 79 -5.31 5.00 12.86
N VAL A 80 -5.88 5.18 14.06
CA VAL A 80 -5.44 4.50 15.29
C VAL A 80 -5.69 2.99 15.20
N ASN A 81 -6.85 2.57 14.70
CA ASN A 81 -7.22 1.17 14.61
C ASN A 81 -6.48 0.39 13.49
N HIS A 82 -5.80 1.10 12.58
CA HIS A 82 -5.11 0.42 11.48
C HIS A 82 -3.85 -0.31 12.00
N PRO A 83 -3.69 -1.63 11.82
CA PRO A 83 -2.61 -2.40 12.46
C PRO A 83 -1.19 -1.91 12.18
N LEU A 84 -0.92 -1.42 10.96
CA LEU A 84 0.38 -0.87 10.62
C LEU A 84 0.51 0.61 10.99
N VAL A 85 -0.40 1.48 10.48
CA VAL A 85 -0.31 2.93 10.66
C VAL A 85 -0.53 3.37 12.11
N GLY A 86 -1.41 2.71 12.86
CA GLY A 86 -1.63 3.00 14.29
C GLY A 86 -0.36 2.85 15.12
N ASN A 87 0.48 1.86 14.81
CA ASN A 87 1.78 1.66 15.47
C ASN A 87 2.79 2.79 15.25
N TYR A 88 2.56 3.69 14.28
CA TYR A 88 3.38 4.88 14.07
C TYR A 88 2.92 6.08 14.90
N MET A 89 1.77 5.98 15.58
CA MET A 89 1.20 7.07 16.37
C MET A 89 1.48 6.86 17.87
N THR A 90 1.91 7.93 18.54
CA THR A 90 1.94 8.02 20.00
C THR A 90 0.62 8.55 20.55
N GLU A 91 0.42 8.46 21.87
CA GLU A 91 -0.70 9.12 22.55
C GLU A 91 -0.74 10.63 22.24
N GLU A 92 0.42 11.25 22.05
CA GLU A 92 0.52 12.65 21.66
C GLU A 92 0.14 12.94 20.20
N ASP A 93 0.49 12.08 19.25
CA ASP A 93 -0.03 12.17 17.88
C ASP A 93 -1.56 12.05 17.88
N GLU A 94 -2.11 11.13 18.67
CA GLU A 94 -3.55 10.92 18.80
C GLU A 94 -4.31 12.14 19.36
N MET A 95 -3.69 12.90 20.27
CA MET A 95 -4.26 14.14 20.78
C MET A 95 -4.36 15.21 19.68
N ILE A 96 -3.39 15.28 18.77
CA ILE A 96 -3.47 16.18 17.61
C ILE A 96 -4.57 15.71 16.65
N MET A 97 -4.71 14.39 16.47
CA MET A 97 -5.74 13.79 15.63
C MET A 97 -7.16 14.10 16.11
N ASP A 98 -7.37 14.49 17.36
CA ASP A 98 -8.68 14.97 17.84
C ASP A 98 -9.16 16.22 17.08
N PHE A 99 -8.22 17.00 16.53
CA PHE A 99 -8.53 18.20 15.74
C PHE A 99 -8.71 17.89 14.26
N LEU A 100 -8.50 16.65 13.80
CA LEU A 100 -8.67 16.27 12.40
C LEU A 100 -10.14 16.42 11.97
N GLN A 101 -10.38 17.18 10.91
CA GLN A 101 -11.72 17.42 10.33
C GLN A 101 -11.95 16.63 9.06
N ASP A 102 -10.96 16.60 8.19
CA ASP A 102 -11.08 15.93 6.90
C ASP A 102 -9.73 15.32 6.53
N PHE A 103 -9.81 14.20 5.83
CA PHE A 103 -8.68 13.54 5.23
C PHE A 103 -9.06 13.11 3.83
N ASP A 104 -8.23 13.46 2.86
CA ASP A 104 -8.47 13.13 1.47
C ASP A 104 -7.19 12.82 0.72
N ILE A 105 -7.35 12.03 -0.34
CA ILE A 105 -6.29 11.74 -1.30
C ILE A 105 -6.77 12.15 -2.69
N THR A 106 -5.91 12.90 -3.36
CA THR A 106 -6.11 13.29 -4.76
C THR A 106 -5.00 12.71 -5.61
N PHE A 107 -5.36 12.14 -6.76
CA PHE A 107 -4.37 11.76 -7.78
C PHE A 107 -3.93 13.02 -8.51
N VAL A 108 -2.63 13.16 -8.69
CA VAL A 108 -1.97 14.28 -9.36
C VAL A 108 -1.40 13.72 -10.65
N GLY A 109 -1.72 14.32 -11.81
CA GLY A 109 -1.23 13.83 -13.10
C GLY A 109 -1.85 12.49 -13.54
N ASP A 110 -1.13 11.80 -14.42
CA ASP A 110 -1.49 10.53 -15.06
C ASP A 110 -0.43 9.43 -14.86
N ASP A 111 0.53 9.66 -13.97
CA ASP A 111 1.68 8.81 -13.61
C ASP A 111 1.45 8.02 -12.31
N GLY A 112 0.26 8.09 -11.73
CA GLY A 112 -0.08 7.42 -10.47
C GLY A 112 0.30 8.23 -9.22
N SER A 113 0.86 9.42 -9.40
CA SER A 113 1.19 10.34 -8.30
C SER A 113 -0.05 10.73 -7.51
N PHE A 114 0.15 10.98 -6.22
CA PHE A 114 -0.95 11.28 -5.32
C PHE A 114 -0.53 12.21 -4.19
N LYS A 115 -1.51 12.93 -3.67
CA LYS A 115 -1.36 13.89 -2.57
C LYS A 115 -2.32 13.52 -1.45
N LEU A 116 -1.76 13.24 -0.28
CA LEU A 116 -2.46 13.10 0.99
C LEU A 116 -2.64 14.50 1.58
N GLU A 117 -3.85 14.81 2.07
CA GLU A 117 -4.15 16.10 2.68
C GLU A 117 -4.97 15.89 3.95
N PHE A 118 -4.41 16.36 5.07
CA PHE A 118 -5.05 16.37 6.38
C PHE A 118 -5.47 17.80 6.70
N THR A 119 -6.75 18.00 6.98
CA THR A 119 -7.30 19.30 7.38
C THR A 119 -7.74 19.24 8.82
N PHE A 120 -7.14 20.09 9.65
CA PHE A 120 -7.38 20.20 11.08
C PHE A 120 -8.22 21.44 11.39
N GLN A 121 -8.93 21.40 12.52
CA GLN A 121 -9.38 22.63 13.17
C GLN A 121 -8.17 23.43 13.68
N GLU A 122 -8.40 24.71 13.99
CA GLU A 122 -7.42 25.47 14.76
C GLU A 122 -7.15 24.76 16.08
N ASN A 123 -5.87 24.52 16.37
CA ASN A 123 -5.43 23.76 17.53
C ASN A 123 -4.23 24.46 18.20
N GLU A 124 -3.85 24.01 19.39
CA GLU A 124 -2.77 24.61 20.17
C GLU A 124 -1.36 24.15 19.75
N TYR A 125 -1.27 23.09 18.94
CA TYR A 125 0.00 22.43 18.62
C TYR A 125 0.75 23.12 17.49
N PHE A 126 0.11 23.39 16.35
CA PHE A 126 0.79 23.91 15.17
C PHE A 126 -0.03 24.88 14.33
N SER A 127 0.66 25.51 13.38
CA SER A 127 0.10 26.18 12.21
C SER A 127 0.95 25.81 10.99
N PRO A 128 0.39 25.67 9.78
CA PRO A 128 -0.99 25.90 9.32
C PRO A 128 -1.97 24.76 9.66
N THR A 129 -3.28 24.97 9.46
CA THR A 129 -4.35 23.98 9.74
C THR A 129 -4.48 22.87 8.68
N THR A 130 -3.73 22.95 7.58
CA THR A 130 -3.73 21.91 6.55
C THR A 130 -2.30 21.44 6.33
N LEU A 131 -2.08 20.14 6.50
CA LEU A 131 -0.83 19.48 6.19
C LEU A 131 -1.03 18.61 4.96
N TRP A 132 -0.02 18.52 4.12
CA TRP A 132 -0.06 17.64 2.96
C TRP A 132 1.29 16.96 2.68
N LYS A 133 1.22 15.79 2.05
CA LYS A 133 2.36 15.05 1.50
C LYS A 133 1.99 14.62 0.09
N GLN A 134 2.86 14.86 -0.88
CA GLN A 134 2.71 14.44 -2.26
C GLN A 134 3.84 13.50 -2.65
N VAL A 135 3.47 12.33 -3.15
CA VAL A 135 4.36 11.33 -3.74
C VAL A 135 4.20 11.44 -5.25
N THR A 136 5.30 11.75 -5.94
CA THR A 136 5.34 11.96 -7.39
C THR A 136 6.21 10.89 -8.03
N PHE A 137 5.63 10.10 -8.94
CA PHE A 137 6.35 9.07 -9.68
C PHE A 137 6.85 9.63 -11.01
N SER A 138 8.06 9.26 -11.40
CA SER A 138 8.55 9.54 -12.75
C SER A 138 7.77 8.74 -13.80
N VAL A 139 7.86 9.16 -15.06
CA VAL A 139 7.13 8.52 -16.19
C VAL A 139 7.53 7.07 -16.41
N ASP A 140 8.74 6.69 -16.00
CA ASP A 140 9.26 5.31 -15.98
C ASP A 140 9.01 4.57 -14.66
N GLY A 141 8.49 5.25 -13.63
CA GLY A 141 8.18 4.67 -12.32
C GLY A 141 9.40 4.33 -11.47
N GLU A 142 10.60 4.70 -11.91
CA GLU A 142 11.87 4.37 -11.24
C GLU A 142 12.26 5.40 -10.18
N GLU A 143 11.87 6.66 -10.35
CA GLU A 143 12.15 7.74 -9.41
C GLU A 143 10.89 8.18 -8.68
N VAL A 144 11.03 8.41 -7.38
CA VAL A 144 9.97 8.93 -6.52
C VAL A 144 10.44 10.25 -5.91
N GLU A 145 9.76 11.34 -6.26
CA GLU A 145 9.94 12.64 -5.62
C GLU A 145 8.86 12.83 -4.56
N VAL A 146 9.29 13.15 -3.34
CA VAL A 146 8.41 13.39 -2.20
C VAL A 146 8.50 14.84 -1.82
N THR A 147 7.36 15.51 -1.77
CA THR A 147 7.23 16.88 -1.27
C THR A 147 6.16 16.92 -0.19
N ALA A 148 6.30 17.84 0.77
CA ALA A 148 5.35 17.96 1.86
C ALA A 148 5.18 19.43 2.29
N SER A 149 4.10 19.69 3.03
CA SER A 149 3.88 20.97 3.70
C SER A 149 4.90 21.21 4.80
N GLU A 150 5.20 22.48 5.07
CA GLU A 150 5.92 22.86 6.29
C GLU A 150 5.03 22.72 7.53
N LEU A 151 5.60 22.20 8.62
CA LEU A 151 4.97 22.13 9.94
C LEU A 151 5.62 23.14 10.88
N THR A 152 4.84 24.08 11.41
CA THR A 152 5.33 25.06 12.39
C THR A 152 4.63 24.88 13.72
N TRP A 153 5.33 24.26 14.67
CA TRP A 153 4.89 24.12 16.07
C TRP A 153 4.72 25.50 16.75
N LYS A 154 3.65 25.64 17.53
CA LYS A 154 3.25 26.88 18.21
C LYS A 154 4.00 27.07 19.52
N ASP A 155 4.21 26.01 20.28
CA ASP A 155 5.15 26.05 21.41
C ASP A 155 6.55 25.70 20.87
N LYS A 156 7.54 26.53 21.20
CA LYS A 156 8.90 26.47 20.61
C LYS A 156 9.95 26.03 21.63
N ALA A 157 9.51 25.40 22.72
CA ALA A 157 10.37 25.16 23.87
C ALA A 157 11.47 24.13 23.61
N GLU A 158 11.34 23.20 22.64
CA GLU A 158 12.48 22.46 22.08
C GLU A 158 12.08 21.61 20.84
N MET A 159 12.28 22.16 19.63
CA MET A 159 11.93 21.51 18.35
C MET A 159 12.61 20.14 18.10
N THR A 160 13.67 19.80 18.84
CA THR A 160 14.36 18.51 18.76
C THR A 160 13.75 17.44 19.67
N GLU A 161 13.11 17.79 20.77
CA GLU A 161 12.34 16.82 21.60
C GLU A 161 10.94 16.61 21.03
N GLU A 162 10.33 17.64 20.43
CA GLU A 162 9.01 17.55 19.82
C GLU A 162 8.97 16.63 18.59
N SER A 163 10.07 16.53 17.83
CA SER A 163 10.12 15.59 16.70
C SER A 163 10.01 14.14 17.16
N GLU A 164 10.71 13.77 18.25
CA GLU A 164 10.61 12.43 18.83
C GLU A 164 9.24 12.17 19.49
N ARG A 165 8.55 13.23 19.90
CA ARG A 165 7.24 13.17 20.55
C ARG A 165 6.08 12.93 19.59
N PHE A 166 6.20 13.42 18.35
CA PHE A 166 5.16 13.31 17.31
C PHE A 166 5.69 12.59 16.06
N PRO A 167 6.08 11.30 16.18
CA PRO A 167 6.71 10.55 15.09
C PRO A 167 5.83 10.47 13.84
N PHE A 168 4.50 10.37 13.97
CA PHE A 168 3.61 10.35 12.81
C PHE A 168 3.66 11.68 12.04
N PHE A 169 3.52 12.81 12.74
CA PHE A 169 3.57 14.12 12.08
C PHE A 169 4.96 14.46 11.54
N GLN A 170 6.03 14.01 12.21
CA GLN A 170 7.39 14.13 11.70
C GLN A 170 7.55 13.35 10.39
N TRP A 171 7.11 12.09 10.34
CA TRP A 171 7.10 11.31 9.10
C TRP A 171 6.28 12.01 8.02
N PHE A 172 5.11 12.54 8.38
CA PHE A 172 4.19 13.13 7.42
C PHE A 172 4.78 14.34 6.68
N VAL A 173 5.58 15.17 7.37
CA VAL A 173 6.25 16.32 6.73
C VAL A 173 7.68 16.07 6.27
N SER A 174 8.23 14.88 6.55
CA SER A 174 9.54 14.47 6.03
C SER A 174 9.48 14.09 4.54
N THR A 175 10.52 14.46 3.79
CA THR A 175 10.73 14.06 2.39
C THR A 175 11.67 12.86 2.24
N ASP A 176 12.45 12.55 3.28
CA ASP A 176 13.48 11.50 3.26
C ASP A 176 12.98 10.16 3.85
N GLY A 177 11.69 10.11 4.22
CA GLY A 177 11.09 8.98 4.91
C GLY A 177 10.69 7.83 3.98
N ASP A 178 10.31 6.71 4.60
CA ASP A 178 9.71 5.57 3.94
C ASP A 178 8.34 5.96 3.32
N GLN A 179 8.14 5.64 2.04
CA GLN A 179 6.90 5.92 1.32
C GLN A 179 5.88 4.78 1.39
N ASP A 180 6.27 3.61 1.90
CA ASP A 180 5.39 2.45 2.05
C ASP A 180 4.18 2.81 2.91
N VAL A 181 4.39 3.63 3.96
CA VAL A 181 3.29 4.13 4.81
C VAL A 181 2.30 5.00 4.01
N ALA A 182 2.77 5.84 3.09
CA ALA A 182 1.89 6.66 2.25
C ALA A 182 1.07 5.79 1.28
N GLU A 183 1.67 4.72 0.76
CA GLU A 183 0.98 3.73 -0.06
C GLU A 183 -0.04 2.92 0.74
N ILE A 184 0.30 2.45 1.93
CA ILE A 184 -0.63 1.75 2.85
C ILE A 184 -1.83 2.66 3.16
N ILE A 185 -1.59 3.94 3.49
CA ILE A 185 -2.68 4.89 3.74
C ILE A 185 -3.56 5.05 2.49
N LYS A 186 -2.98 5.06 1.28
CA LYS A 186 -3.76 5.16 0.03
C LYS A 186 -4.56 3.90 -0.26
N GLU A 187 -3.92 2.73 -0.15
CA GLU A 187 -4.42 1.44 -0.61
C GLU A 187 -5.36 0.77 0.39
N GLU A 188 -5.13 0.96 1.69
CA GLU A 188 -5.89 0.31 2.75
C GLU A 188 -6.84 1.31 3.41
N ILE A 189 -6.31 2.34 4.08
CA ILE A 189 -7.10 3.30 4.86
C ILE A 189 -8.04 4.10 3.98
N TRP A 190 -7.52 4.80 2.98
CA TRP A 190 -8.33 5.72 2.20
C TRP A 190 -9.30 5.00 1.26
N LYS A 191 -8.96 3.81 0.75
CA LYS A 191 -9.89 3.04 -0.09
C LYS A 191 -11.03 2.47 0.73
N SER A 192 -10.75 1.94 1.92
CA SER A 192 -11.71 1.19 2.73
C SER A 192 -11.67 1.59 4.21
N PRO A 193 -12.00 2.85 4.58
CA PRO A 193 -11.79 3.31 5.96
C PRO A 193 -12.78 2.73 6.97
N VAL A 194 -14.01 2.39 6.53
CA VAL A 194 -15.10 1.98 7.42
C VAL A 194 -14.74 0.70 8.19
N GLN A 195 -14.02 -0.24 7.57
CA GLN A 195 -13.63 -1.48 8.23
C GLN A 195 -12.76 -1.23 9.47
N PHE A 196 -11.91 -0.21 9.45
CA PHE A 196 -11.05 0.14 10.59
C PHE A 196 -11.80 0.94 11.64
N TYR A 197 -12.81 1.73 11.24
CA TYR A 197 -13.69 2.42 12.19
C TYR A 197 -14.57 1.43 12.97
N GLU A 198 -15.03 0.38 12.29
CA GLU A 198 -15.91 -0.66 12.86
C GLU A 198 -15.15 -1.71 13.68
N MET A 199 -13.81 -1.71 13.65
CA MET A 199 -13.02 -2.49 14.61
C MET A 199 -13.37 -2.00 16.03
N ASP A 200 -13.82 -2.92 16.86
CA ASP A 200 -14.04 -2.69 18.28
C ASP A 200 -12.69 -2.75 19.00
N ASP A 201 -12.54 -1.97 20.08
CA ASP A 201 -11.31 -1.91 20.86
C ASP A 201 -10.96 -3.27 21.54
N GLU A 202 -11.81 -4.29 21.39
CA GLU A 202 -11.71 -5.62 22.03
C GLU A 202 -11.07 -6.71 21.14
N ASP A 203 -10.90 -6.48 19.82
CA ASP A 203 -10.28 -7.47 18.92
C ASP A 203 -8.76 -7.65 19.14
N GLU A 204 -8.15 -6.89 20.07
CA GLU A 204 -6.77 -7.13 20.53
C GLU A 204 -6.62 -8.34 21.48
N SER A 205 -7.70 -8.98 21.97
CA SER A 205 -7.58 -10.05 22.98
C SER A 205 -7.89 -11.49 22.56
N GLU A 206 -8.46 -11.79 21.40
CA GLU A 206 -8.97 -13.15 21.13
C GLU A 206 -8.09 -13.91 20.12
N GLY A 207 -6.83 -14.09 20.51
CA GLY A 207 -5.99 -15.18 20.04
C GLY A 207 -6.31 -16.50 20.74
N GLU A 208 -7.56 -16.97 20.76
CA GLU A 208 -7.89 -18.37 21.06
C GLU A 208 -9.10 -18.79 20.22
N VAL A 209 -8.84 -19.50 19.12
CA VAL A 209 -9.85 -20.31 18.44
C VAL A 209 -10.25 -21.44 19.41
N GLU A 210 -11.32 -21.26 20.17
CA GLU A 210 -12.05 -22.39 20.76
C GLU A 210 -12.75 -23.16 19.63
N GLU A 211 -12.18 -24.29 19.23
CA GLU A 211 -12.91 -25.32 18.47
C GLU A 211 -13.97 -25.95 19.39
N GLY A 212 -15.14 -25.33 19.45
CA GLY A 212 -16.36 -25.92 19.98
C GLY A 212 -17.16 -26.59 18.86
N GLU A 213 -16.85 -27.84 18.51
CA GLU A 213 -17.72 -28.68 17.69
C GLU A 213 -19.02 -28.95 18.47
N GLY A 214 -20.09 -28.22 18.12
CA GLY A 214 -21.44 -28.48 18.61
C GLY A 214 -22.09 -29.63 17.84
N GLU A 215 -22.45 -30.68 18.58
CA GLU A 215 -23.13 -31.89 18.11
C GLU A 215 -24.48 -31.56 17.40
N GLU A 216 -24.68 -32.11 16.21
CA GLU A 216 -25.97 -32.08 15.50
C GLU A 216 -26.91 -33.13 16.12
N GLU A 217 -27.99 -32.69 16.79
CA GLU A 217 -29.12 -33.56 17.14
C GLU A 217 -30.10 -33.62 15.95
N GLU A 218 -30.18 -34.79 15.30
CA GLU A 218 -31.20 -35.10 14.30
C GLU A 218 -32.56 -35.36 14.98
N GLU A 219 -33.53 -34.46 14.79
CA GLU A 219 -34.94 -34.74 15.09
C GLU A 219 -35.55 -35.57 13.94
N GLU A 220 -35.73 -36.88 14.14
CA GLU A 220 -36.57 -37.72 13.28
C GLU A 220 -38.06 -37.46 13.60
N GLU A 221 -38.78 -36.80 12.68
CA GLU A 221 -40.23 -36.73 12.72
C GLU A 221 -40.86 -38.08 12.34
N GLU A 222 -41.58 -38.69 13.29
CA GLU A 222 -42.43 -39.85 13.04
C GLU A 222 -43.64 -39.47 12.18
N VAL A 223 -43.67 -39.96 10.94
CA VAL A 223 -44.88 -39.93 10.10
C VAL A 223 -45.65 -41.23 10.28
N ASP A 224 -46.67 -41.15 11.14
CA ASP A 224 -47.76 -42.11 11.25
C ASP A 224 -48.45 -42.31 9.89
N SER A 225 -48.47 -43.54 9.40
CA SER A 225 -49.35 -43.96 8.31
C SER A 225 -50.07 -45.23 8.69
N ASP A 226 -51.23 -45.02 9.29
CA ASP A 226 -52.27 -46.01 9.50
C ASP A 226 -52.85 -46.49 8.14
N ASP A 227 -53.21 -47.77 8.13
CA ASP A 227 -54.24 -48.43 7.32
C ASP A 227 -53.87 -48.98 5.92
N LYS A 228 -53.60 -50.30 5.86
CA LYS A 228 -54.51 -51.36 5.30
C LYS A 228 -53.77 -52.68 5.00
N GLU A 229 -54.07 -53.74 5.76
CA GLU A 229 -54.86 -54.93 5.36
C GLU A 229 -54.95 -55.96 6.52
#